data_AF-A0A6I5P342-F1
#
_entry.id   AF-A0A6I5P342-F1
#
_cell.length_a   1.000
_cell.length_b   1.000
_cell.length_c   1.000
_cell.angle_alpha   90.00
_cell.angle_beta   90.00
_cell.angle_gamma   90.00
#
_symmetry.space_group_name_H-M   'P 1'
#
loop_
_entity.id
_entity.type
_entity.pdbx_description
1 polymer ?
#
loop_
_entity_poly.entity_id
_entity_poly.type
_entity_poly.pdbx_seq_one_letter_code
_entity_poly.pdbx_strand_id
1 'polypeptide(L)'
;MTSNSQPVSAPSTRPAQRPLKLLLIVLLTALVAIAALPSYLSGQWPWHSAPDVPQMEALLALREEGLAVPGWQQELHKSVSFGGDRWLFQQISSQQPSDYGQAVLLMRSQAQAADQPEVEWLDLNGAQQWQIDTPRQIKLQSAHSDRHSFTARYFRARQQNETYAANYAVLQWYAWPGGGHTSPSRWFWADQRTQWQSYQRLPWVAVSLLLPIAPLGETDSHVTAITQLGQTVENALQNSVFSPTPAP
;
A
#
# COMPACT_ATOMS: atom_id res chain seq x y z
N MET A 1 -1.82 -84.90 14.23
CA MET A 1 -3.05 -84.39 13.57
C MET A 1 -3.61 -83.26 14.42
N THR A 2 -3.20 -82.02 14.15
CA THR A 2 -3.90 -80.81 14.62
C THR A 2 -3.65 -79.75 13.55
N SER A 3 -4.73 -79.44 12.80
CA SER A 3 -4.69 -78.57 11.62
C SER A 3 -4.57 -77.11 12.06
N ASN A 4 -3.65 -76.39 11.43
CA ASN A 4 -3.30 -75.02 11.72
C ASN A 4 -4.21 -74.05 10.95
N SER A 5 -4.57 -72.96 11.61
CA SER A 5 -5.57 -71.96 11.25
C SER A 5 -5.17 -71.08 10.07
N GLN A 6 -6.13 -70.74 9.20
CA GLN A 6 -6.10 -69.49 8.43
C GLN A 6 -7.42 -68.74 8.63
N PRO A 7 -7.39 -67.46 9.07
CA PRO A 7 -8.57 -66.61 8.98
C PRO A 7 -8.74 -66.12 7.54
N VAL A 8 -9.95 -66.34 7.01
CA VAL A 8 -10.44 -65.82 5.74
C VAL A 8 -10.40 -64.29 5.76
N SER A 9 -9.75 -63.68 4.78
CA SER A 9 -9.69 -62.22 4.62
C SER A 9 -11.09 -61.68 4.28
N ALA A 10 -11.58 -60.72 5.06
CA ALA A 10 -12.82 -60.01 4.77
C ALA A 10 -12.63 -59.07 3.55
N PRO A 11 -13.61 -58.98 2.62
CA PRO A 11 -13.54 -58.02 1.53
C PRO A 11 -13.70 -56.60 2.07
N SER A 12 -12.73 -55.72 1.82
CA SER A 12 -12.88 -54.29 2.10
C SER A 12 -13.84 -53.66 1.09
N THR A 13 -15.08 -53.39 1.48
CA THR A 13 -15.99 -52.57 0.71
C THR A 13 -15.57 -51.10 0.86
N ARG A 14 -14.84 -50.57 -0.13
CA ARG A 14 -14.66 -49.12 -0.24
C ARG A 14 -16.04 -48.48 -0.44
N PRO A 15 -16.50 -47.57 0.43
CA PRO A 15 -17.79 -46.92 0.25
C PRO A 15 -17.78 -46.13 -1.07
N ALA A 16 -18.88 -46.24 -1.81
CA ALA A 16 -19.06 -45.60 -3.10
C ALA A 16 -18.99 -44.07 -2.95
N GLN A 17 -17.82 -43.49 -3.22
CA GLN A 17 -17.61 -42.03 -3.27
C GLN A 17 -18.24 -41.38 -4.51
N ARG A 18 -18.73 -42.18 -5.47
CA ARG A 18 -19.28 -41.70 -6.75
C ARG A 18 -20.62 -40.95 -6.63
N PRO A 19 -21.66 -41.44 -5.91
CA PRO A 19 -22.92 -40.72 -5.75
C PRO A 19 -22.75 -39.41 -4.97
N LEU A 20 -21.90 -39.39 -3.94
CA LEU A 20 -21.62 -38.17 -3.17
C LEU A 20 -20.95 -37.09 -4.03
N LYS A 21 -19.99 -37.48 -4.88
CA LYS A 21 -19.35 -36.56 -5.84
C LYS A 21 -20.37 -36.00 -6.85
N LEU A 22 -21.27 -36.84 -7.36
CA LEU A 22 -22.33 -36.40 -8.27
C LEU A 22 -23.30 -35.42 -7.59
N LEU A 23 -23.73 -35.74 -6.37
CA LEU A 23 -24.58 -34.85 -5.56
C LEU A 23 -23.90 -33.51 -5.33
N LEU A 24 -22.62 -33.52 -4.99
CA LEU A 24 -21.84 -32.31 -4.72
C LEU A 24 -21.64 -31.46 -5.99
N ILE A 25 -21.41 -32.08 -7.15
CA ILE A 25 -21.33 -31.38 -8.44
C ILE A 25 -22.68 -30.75 -8.78
N VAL A 26 -23.78 -31.48 -8.62
CA VAL A 26 -25.13 -30.96 -8.91
C VAL A 26 -25.45 -29.79 -7.97
N LEU A 27 -25.16 -29.91 -6.68
CA LEU A 27 -25.35 -28.85 -5.70
C LEU A 27 -24.53 -27.61 -6.05
N LEU A 28 -23.25 -27.79 -6.41
CA LEU A 28 -22.35 -26.69 -6.74
C LEU A 28 -22.77 -26.01 -8.05
N THR A 29 -23.26 -26.78 -9.01
CA THR A 29 -23.81 -26.26 -10.28
C THR A 29 -25.10 -25.49 -10.06
N ALA A 30 -25.99 -25.98 -9.19
CA ALA A 30 -27.21 -25.27 -8.82
C ALA A 30 -26.90 -23.95 -8.11
N LEU A 31 -25.93 -23.93 -7.19
CA LEU A 31 -25.45 -22.71 -6.53
C LEU A 31 -24.89 -21.69 -7.54
N VAL A 32 -24.05 -22.13 -8.48
CA VAL A 32 -23.52 -21.27 -9.56
C VAL A 32 -24.66 -20.74 -10.43
N ALA A 33 -25.62 -21.58 -10.82
CA ALA A 33 -26.75 -21.17 -11.65
C ALA A 33 -27.61 -20.10 -10.97
N ILE A 34 -27.94 -20.29 -9.68
CA ILE A 34 -28.76 -19.33 -8.91
C ILE A 34 -28.03 -17.99 -8.73
N ALA A 35 -26.70 -18.00 -8.53
CA ALA A 35 -25.93 -16.78 -8.34
C ALA A 35 -25.58 -16.05 -9.65
N ALA A 36 -25.31 -16.79 -10.72
CA ALA A 36 -24.81 -16.22 -11.98
C ALA A 36 -25.91 -15.89 -12.98
N LEU A 37 -27.00 -16.66 -13.06
CA LEU A 37 -28.04 -16.46 -14.08
C LEU A 37 -28.78 -15.12 -13.95
N PRO A 38 -29.21 -14.66 -12.75
CA PRO A 38 -29.89 -13.38 -12.63
C PRO A 38 -28.99 -12.23 -13.10
N SER A 39 -27.72 -12.29 -12.71
CA SER A 39 -26.67 -11.30 -12.99
C SER A 39 -26.26 -11.27 -14.46
N TYR A 40 -26.25 -12.42 -15.13
CA TYR A 40 -25.97 -12.55 -16.56
C TYR A 40 -27.12 -11.98 -17.41
N LEU A 41 -28.38 -12.21 -17.00
CA LEU A 41 -29.57 -11.73 -17.70
C LEU A 41 -29.86 -10.25 -17.44
N SER A 42 -29.53 -9.73 -16.26
CA SER A 42 -29.74 -8.32 -15.90
C SER A 42 -28.65 -7.38 -16.42
N GLY A 43 -27.53 -7.91 -16.93
CA GLY A 43 -26.37 -7.11 -17.37
C GLY A 43 -25.62 -6.41 -16.22
N GLN A 44 -26.03 -6.60 -14.98
CA GLN A 44 -25.43 -5.99 -13.77
C GLN A 44 -24.34 -6.90 -13.21
N TRP A 45 -23.36 -7.24 -14.05
CA TRP A 45 -22.26 -8.12 -13.64
C TRP A 45 -21.36 -7.36 -12.65
N PRO A 46 -21.13 -7.87 -11.41
CA PRO A 46 -20.44 -7.11 -10.36
C PRO A 46 -19.01 -6.66 -10.71
N TRP A 47 -18.38 -7.25 -11.73
CA TRP A 47 -17.04 -6.90 -12.22
C TRP A 47 -17.07 -6.04 -13.51
N HIS A 48 -18.23 -5.52 -13.91
CA HIS A 48 -18.33 -4.60 -15.04
C HIS A 48 -17.94 -3.15 -14.67
N SER A 49 -17.99 -2.80 -13.39
CA SER A 49 -17.56 -1.51 -12.85
C SER A 49 -16.83 -1.74 -11.54
N ALA A 50 -15.59 -1.25 -11.42
CA ALA A 50 -14.85 -1.30 -10.17
C ALA A 50 -15.64 -0.56 -9.07
N PRO A 51 -15.66 -1.07 -7.82
CA PRO A 51 -16.29 -0.34 -6.73
C PRO A 51 -15.69 1.07 -6.60
N ASP A 52 -16.50 2.02 -6.16
CA ASP A 52 -16.04 3.39 -5.99
C ASP A 52 -14.91 3.48 -4.95
N VAL A 53 -14.04 4.48 -5.14
CA VAL A 53 -12.99 4.83 -4.19
C VAL A 53 -13.49 6.00 -3.34
N PRO A 54 -13.69 5.81 -2.03
CA PRO A 54 -13.95 6.89 -1.11
C PRO A 54 -12.84 7.95 -1.19
N GLN A 55 -13.21 9.23 -1.03
CA GLN A 55 -12.27 10.36 -1.03
C GLN A 55 -11.45 10.53 -2.34
N MET A 56 -11.94 10.04 -3.48
CA MET A 56 -11.28 10.25 -4.79
C MET A 56 -11.00 11.73 -5.08
N GLU A 57 -11.93 12.64 -4.75
CA GLU A 57 -11.71 14.08 -4.91
C GLU A 57 -10.51 14.58 -4.10
N ALA A 58 -10.36 14.13 -2.84
CA ALA A 58 -9.22 14.49 -2.01
C ALA A 58 -7.90 13.90 -2.52
N LEU A 59 -7.93 12.69 -3.11
CA LEU A 59 -6.77 12.07 -3.76
C LEU A 59 -6.31 12.85 -5.01
N LEU A 60 -7.27 13.39 -5.77
CA LEU A 60 -7.00 14.24 -6.92
C LEU A 60 -6.50 15.63 -6.48
N ALA A 61 -7.09 16.21 -5.44
CA ALA A 61 -6.61 17.47 -4.85
C ALA A 61 -5.17 17.33 -4.34
N LEU A 62 -4.84 16.23 -3.64
CA LEU A 62 -3.48 15.93 -3.18
C LEU A 62 -2.46 15.93 -4.32
N ARG A 63 -2.86 15.49 -5.52
CA ARG A 63 -1.99 15.40 -6.70
C ARG A 63 -1.65 16.77 -7.30
N GLU A 64 -2.51 17.76 -7.09
CA GLU A 64 -2.36 19.11 -7.66
C GLU A 64 -1.84 20.10 -6.61
N GLU A 65 -2.36 20.07 -5.38
CA GLU A 65 -2.08 21.06 -4.32
C GLU A 65 -0.95 20.65 -3.37
N GLY A 66 -0.77 19.33 -3.21
CA GLY A 66 0.14 18.75 -2.24
C GLY A 66 -0.41 18.59 -0.84
N LEU A 67 0.51 18.30 0.09
CA LEU A 67 0.18 17.95 1.46
C LEU A 67 0.68 19.03 2.41
N ALA A 68 -0.24 19.62 3.16
CA ALA A 68 0.13 20.47 4.29
C ALA A 68 0.71 19.59 5.42
N VAL A 69 2.02 19.70 5.67
CA VAL A 69 2.71 18.92 6.71
C VAL A 69 2.90 19.82 7.95
N PRO A 70 2.29 19.51 9.10
CA PRO A 70 2.41 20.34 10.31
C PRO A 70 3.87 20.53 10.75
N GLY A 71 4.26 21.77 11.08
CA GLY A 71 5.64 22.12 11.46
C GLY A 71 6.60 22.30 10.27
N TRP A 72 6.11 22.14 9.04
CA TRP A 72 6.89 22.28 7.81
C TRP A 72 6.22 23.29 6.87
N GLN A 73 7.01 24.17 6.29
CA GLN A 73 6.57 25.10 5.27
C GLN A 73 6.73 24.47 3.89
N GLN A 74 5.67 24.52 3.08
CA GLN A 74 5.73 24.13 1.68
C GLN A 74 6.42 25.23 0.88
N GLU A 75 7.56 24.92 0.28
CA GLU A 75 8.34 25.87 -0.53
C GLU A 75 8.01 25.77 -2.01
N LEU A 76 7.92 24.54 -2.50
CA LEU A 76 7.69 24.23 -3.91
C LEU A 76 6.87 22.95 -3.99
N HIS A 77 5.90 22.92 -4.90
CA HIS A 77 5.34 21.66 -5.39
C HIS A 77 5.26 21.70 -6.91
N LYS A 78 5.42 20.55 -7.55
CA LYS A 78 5.25 20.38 -9.00
C LYS A 78 4.95 18.93 -9.35
N SER A 79 4.20 18.74 -10.42
CA SER A 79 4.04 17.41 -11.01
C SER A 79 5.32 16.99 -11.74
N VAL A 80 5.79 15.77 -11.47
CA VAL A 80 6.90 15.09 -12.16
C VAL A 80 6.42 13.72 -12.66
N SER A 81 7.13 13.12 -13.61
CA SER A 81 6.78 11.81 -14.18
C SER A 81 7.88 10.80 -13.93
N PHE A 82 7.55 9.67 -13.32
CA PHE A 82 8.46 8.54 -13.10
C PHE A 82 7.73 7.25 -13.50
N GLY A 83 8.38 6.37 -14.28
CA GLY A 83 7.76 5.12 -14.72
C GLY A 83 6.54 5.28 -15.64
N GLY A 84 6.30 6.49 -16.19
CA GLY A 84 5.07 6.81 -16.93
C GLY A 84 3.92 7.31 -16.04
N ASP A 85 4.08 7.23 -14.71
CA ASP A 85 3.13 7.73 -13.75
C ASP A 85 3.44 9.16 -13.31
N ARG A 86 2.37 9.89 -12.97
CA ARG A 86 2.48 11.24 -12.40
C ARG A 86 2.70 11.15 -10.89
N TRP A 87 3.75 11.81 -10.44
CA TRP A 87 4.10 12.00 -9.04
C TRP A 87 4.02 13.49 -8.71
N LEU A 88 3.57 13.80 -7.51
CA LEU A 88 3.77 15.11 -6.93
C LEU A 88 5.15 15.15 -6.27
N PHE A 89 5.98 16.09 -6.72
CA PHE A 89 7.19 16.50 -6.04
C PHE A 89 6.89 17.70 -5.15
N GLN A 90 7.17 17.60 -3.86
CA GLN A 90 7.00 18.70 -2.91
C GLN A 90 8.27 18.89 -2.09
N GLN A 91 8.83 20.09 -2.08
CA GLN A 91 9.91 20.49 -1.20
C GLN A 91 9.34 21.20 0.01
N ILE A 92 9.76 20.77 1.20
CA ILE A 92 9.33 21.32 2.47
C ILE A 92 10.54 21.73 3.31
N SER A 93 10.41 22.82 4.06
CA SER A 93 11.43 23.27 5.02
C SER A 93 10.90 23.32 6.45
N SER A 94 11.78 23.04 7.40
CA SER A 94 11.39 23.04 8.81
C SER A 94 11.14 24.46 9.28
N GLN A 95 10.02 24.69 9.97
CA GLN A 95 9.72 25.99 10.58
C GLN A 95 10.48 26.22 11.90
N GLN A 96 11.13 25.18 12.43
CA GLN A 96 11.93 25.22 13.65
C GLN A 96 13.40 24.98 13.32
N PRO A 97 14.33 25.49 14.16
CA PRO A 97 15.75 25.15 14.01
C PRO A 97 15.94 23.64 14.09
N SER A 98 16.39 23.04 13.00
CA SER A 98 16.68 21.61 12.91
C SER A 98 17.94 21.39 12.07
N ASP A 99 18.63 20.28 12.32
CA ASP A 99 19.82 19.89 11.56
C ASP A 99 19.49 19.51 10.10
N TYR A 100 18.20 19.41 9.77
CA TYR A 100 17.68 18.94 8.49
C TYR A 100 16.69 19.97 7.94
N GLY A 101 17.22 21.16 7.60
CA GLY A 101 16.39 22.32 7.25
C GLY A 101 15.44 22.14 6.06
N GLN A 102 15.62 21.09 5.24
CA GLN A 102 14.79 20.80 4.07
C GLN A 102 14.58 19.28 3.90
N ALA A 103 13.43 18.91 3.33
CA ALA A 103 13.11 17.56 2.91
C ALA A 103 12.33 17.59 1.58
N VAL A 104 12.36 16.48 0.87
CA VAL A 104 11.58 16.27 -0.35
C VAL A 104 10.56 15.15 -0.10
N LEU A 105 9.30 15.45 -0.40
CA LEU A 105 8.18 14.54 -0.33
C LEU A 105 7.71 14.23 -1.76
N LEU A 106 7.85 12.97 -2.16
CA LEU A 106 7.30 12.44 -3.40
C LEU A 106 6.03 11.66 -3.07
N MET A 107 4.93 11.99 -3.74
CA MET A 107 3.65 11.30 -3.55
C MET A 107 3.03 10.89 -4.88
N ARG A 108 2.49 9.69 -4.95
CA ARG A 108 1.60 9.26 -6.03
C ARG A 108 0.30 8.78 -5.41
N SER A 109 -0.78 9.52 -5.66
CA SER A 109 -2.13 9.13 -5.27
C SER A 109 -2.81 8.32 -6.36
N GLN A 110 -3.77 7.49 -5.94
CA GLN A 110 -4.69 6.81 -6.83
C GLN A 110 -5.47 7.84 -7.67
N ALA A 111 -5.51 7.67 -9.00
CA ALA A 111 -6.21 8.59 -9.90
C ALA A 111 -7.51 8.01 -10.46
N GLN A 112 -7.63 6.68 -10.47
CA GLN A 112 -8.82 5.96 -10.93
C GLN A 112 -9.13 4.81 -10.00
N ALA A 113 -10.40 4.37 -9.98
CA ALA A 113 -10.83 3.26 -9.16
C ALA A 113 -10.09 1.94 -9.45
N ALA A 114 -9.64 1.75 -10.69
CA ALA A 114 -8.87 0.57 -11.09
C ALA A 114 -7.43 0.58 -10.56
N ASP A 115 -6.84 1.77 -10.34
CA ASP A 115 -5.43 1.92 -9.98
C ASP A 115 -5.09 1.18 -8.69
N GLN A 116 -3.95 0.50 -8.69
CA GLN A 116 -3.44 -0.27 -7.56
C GLN A 116 -1.94 -0.01 -7.38
N PRO A 117 -1.39 -0.19 -6.16
CA PRO A 117 0.06 -0.19 -5.96
C PRO A 117 0.71 -1.33 -6.74
N GLU A 118 1.81 -1.06 -7.43
CA GLU A 118 2.54 -2.06 -8.22
C GLU A 118 4.05 -1.93 -8.05
N VAL A 119 4.68 -1.05 -8.84
CA VAL A 119 6.13 -0.99 -9.04
C VAL A 119 6.73 0.37 -8.70
N GLU A 120 6.02 1.19 -7.92
CA GLU A 120 6.36 2.59 -7.67
C GLU A 120 7.77 2.76 -7.11
N TRP A 121 8.21 1.83 -6.25
CA TRP A 121 9.56 1.88 -5.68
C TRP A 121 10.66 1.54 -6.70
N LEU A 122 10.36 0.66 -7.66
CA LEU A 122 11.29 0.31 -8.73
C LEU A 122 11.45 1.49 -9.69
N ASP A 123 10.33 2.13 -10.05
CA ASP A 123 10.32 3.28 -10.95
C ASP A 123 11.06 4.47 -10.35
N LEU A 124 10.84 4.77 -9.08
CA LEU A 124 11.57 5.82 -8.37
C LEU A 124 13.08 5.53 -8.32
N ASN A 125 13.46 4.29 -8.01
CA ASN A 125 14.86 3.91 -7.93
C ASN A 125 15.55 4.05 -9.30
N GLY A 126 14.89 3.59 -10.37
CA GLY A 126 15.39 3.70 -11.74
C GLY A 126 15.51 5.15 -12.20
N ALA A 127 14.48 5.97 -11.96
CA ALA A 127 14.46 7.37 -12.36
C ALA A 127 15.50 8.22 -11.63
N GLN A 128 15.76 7.92 -10.35
CA GLN A 128 16.71 8.66 -9.53
C GLN A 128 18.16 8.17 -9.66
N GLN A 129 18.38 7.03 -10.33
CA GLN A 129 19.69 6.38 -10.49
C GLN A 129 20.41 6.16 -9.16
N TRP A 130 19.67 5.77 -8.13
CA TRP A 130 20.24 5.62 -6.79
C TRP A 130 21.07 4.36 -6.64
N GLN A 131 22.20 4.52 -5.95
CA GLN A 131 22.85 3.42 -5.26
C GLN A 131 22.26 3.35 -3.84
N ILE A 132 21.51 2.30 -3.56
CA ILE A 132 20.84 2.12 -2.28
C ILE A 132 21.65 1.18 -1.37
N ASP A 133 21.72 1.52 -0.10
CA ASP A 133 22.16 0.60 0.94
C ASP A 133 21.06 -0.45 1.22
N THR A 134 21.40 -1.51 1.96
CA THR A 134 20.46 -2.57 2.32
C THR A 134 19.21 -1.99 3.01
N PRO A 135 18.00 -2.13 2.40
CA PRO A 135 16.78 -1.63 3.01
C PRO A 135 16.40 -2.41 4.27
N ARG A 136 15.88 -1.69 5.25
CA ARG A 136 15.29 -2.27 6.47
C ARG A 136 13.85 -1.81 6.64
N GLN A 137 13.00 -2.67 7.18
CA GLN A 137 11.63 -2.31 7.52
C GLN A 137 11.58 -1.70 8.91
N ILE A 138 10.84 -0.61 9.05
CA ILE A 138 10.59 0.07 10.32
C ILE A 138 9.07 0.13 10.49
N LYS A 139 8.59 -0.40 11.61
CA LYS A 139 7.19 -0.24 12.02
C LYS A 139 7.07 1.02 12.86
N LEU A 140 6.19 1.92 12.45
CA LEU A 140 5.95 3.20 13.09
C LEU A 140 4.50 3.27 13.56
N GLN A 141 4.28 3.94 14.68
CA GLN A 141 2.94 4.27 15.16
C GLN A 141 2.53 5.63 14.58
N SER A 142 1.27 5.76 14.20
CA SER A 142 0.67 7.07 13.93
C SER A 142 0.57 7.83 15.25
N ALA A 143 0.82 9.15 15.23
CA ALA A 143 0.82 9.93 16.46
C ALA A 143 -0.60 10.16 17.03
N HIS A 144 -1.65 9.82 16.27
CA HIS A 144 -3.05 10.07 16.66
C HIS A 144 -3.76 8.84 17.25
N SER A 145 -3.20 7.64 17.13
CA SER A 145 -3.85 6.42 17.62
C SER A 145 -2.85 5.28 17.78
N ASP A 146 -2.79 4.70 18.97
CA ASP A 146 -2.03 3.46 19.26
C ASP A 146 -2.50 2.25 18.42
N ARG A 147 -3.66 2.36 17.76
CA ARG A 147 -4.19 1.33 16.86
C ARG A 147 -3.73 1.49 15.42
N HIS A 148 -3.24 2.65 15.03
CA HIS A 148 -2.81 2.93 13.65
C HIS A 148 -1.30 2.81 13.58
N SER A 149 -0.84 1.77 12.89
CA SER A 149 0.59 1.55 12.65
C SER A 149 0.82 1.34 11.16
N PHE A 150 1.97 1.79 10.68
CA PHE A 150 2.39 1.59 9.31
C PHE A 150 3.82 1.06 9.26
N THR A 151 4.10 0.26 8.22
CA THR A 151 5.43 -0.31 8.00
C THR A 151 6.07 0.35 6.79
N ALA A 152 7.14 1.11 7.03
CA ALA A 152 7.90 1.76 5.98
C ALA A 152 9.22 1.02 5.73
N ARG A 153 9.72 1.12 4.49
CA ARG A 153 11.10 0.74 4.16
C ARG A 153 11.99 1.97 4.32
N TYR A 154 13.08 1.81 5.07
CA TYR A 154 14.13 2.80 5.23
C TYR A 154 15.41 2.31 4.57
N PHE A 155 16.10 3.21 3.88
CA PHE A 155 17.44 2.96 3.34
C PHE A 155 18.16 4.29 3.13
N ARG A 156 19.48 4.22 3.01
CA ARG A 156 20.28 5.34 2.49
C ARG A 156 20.38 5.21 0.99
N ALA A 157 20.26 6.33 0.30
CA ALA A 157 20.42 6.43 -1.14
C ALA A 157 21.54 7.41 -1.46
N ARG A 158 22.41 7.02 -2.38
CA ARG A 158 23.43 7.89 -2.96
C ARG A 158 23.05 8.16 -4.40
N GLN A 159 22.92 9.44 -4.71
CA GLN A 159 22.73 9.91 -6.07
C GLN A 159 24.06 10.48 -6.54
N GLN A 160 24.65 9.84 -7.54
CA GLN A 160 25.91 10.28 -8.14
C GLN A 160 25.67 10.55 -9.61
N ASN A 161 25.83 11.81 -10.01
CA ASN A 161 26.03 12.19 -11.40
C ASN A 161 27.45 12.75 -11.57
N GLU A 162 27.85 13.08 -12.79
CA GLU A 162 29.22 13.53 -13.10
C GLU A 162 29.61 14.82 -12.36
N THR A 163 28.65 15.60 -11.87
CA THR A 163 28.88 16.95 -11.31
C THR A 163 28.51 17.06 -9.82
N TYR A 164 27.67 16.17 -9.31
CA TYR A 164 27.07 16.24 -7.98
C TYR A 164 26.93 14.85 -7.35
N ALA A 165 27.30 14.76 -6.08
CA ALA A 165 27.04 13.62 -5.23
C ALA A 165 26.14 14.08 -4.07
N ALA A 166 24.96 13.47 -3.95
CA ALA A 166 24.02 13.73 -2.86
C ALA A 166 23.72 12.44 -2.10
N ASN A 167 23.61 12.54 -0.78
CA ASN A 167 23.22 11.44 0.10
C ASN A 167 21.85 11.76 0.68
N TYR A 168 20.96 10.77 0.66
CA TYR A 168 19.62 10.88 1.21
C TYR A 168 19.36 9.74 2.20
N ALA A 169 18.71 10.06 3.31
CA ALA A 169 17.90 9.09 4.03
C ALA A 169 16.55 9.02 3.35
N VAL A 170 16.08 7.81 3.01
CA VAL A 170 14.84 7.60 2.28
C VAL A 170 13.90 6.73 3.09
N LEU A 171 12.64 7.14 3.19
CA LEU A 171 11.56 6.41 3.84
C LEU A 171 10.39 6.25 2.86
N GLN A 172 9.97 5.01 2.59
CA GLN A 172 8.90 4.73 1.61
C GLN A 172 7.83 3.79 2.16
N TRP A 173 6.57 4.07 1.83
CA TRP A 173 5.43 3.21 2.14
C TRP A 173 4.22 3.59 1.29
N TYR A 174 3.27 2.66 1.16
CA TYR A 174 1.92 2.98 0.72
C TYR A 174 1.08 3.30 1.94
N ALA A 175 0.47 4.48 1.97
CA ALA A 175 -0.48 4.93 2.98
C ALA A 175 -1.91 4.63 2.50
N TRP A 176 -2.79 4.26 3.43
CA TRP A 176 -4.23 4.07 3.20
C TRP A 176 -4.99 4.29 4.52
N PRO A 177 -6.33 4.40 4.54
CA PRO A 177 -7.08 4.66 5.77
C PRO A 177 -6.73 3.66 6.90
N GLY A 178 -6.27 4.18 8.04
CA GLY A 178 -5.94 3.40 9.23
C GLY A 178 -4.58 2.68 9.24
N GLY A 179 -3.73 2.87 8.22
CA GLY A 179 -2.35 2.38 8.27
C GLY A 179 -1.61 2.43 6.94
N GLY A 180 -0.57 1.61 6.83
CA GLY A 180 0.24 1.57 5.61
C GLY A 180 1.29 0.47 5.61
N HIS A 181 1.83 0.18 4.44
CA HIS A 181 2.89 -0.80 4.29
C HIS A 181 3.72 -0.54 3.03
N THR A 182 4.99 -0.96 3.02
CA THR A 182 5.83 -0.95 1.82
C THR A 182 5.43 -1.96 0.72
N SER A 183 4.51 -2.89 0.98
CA SER A 183 4.26 -4.04 0.10
C SER A 183 2.88 -3.94 -0.54
N PRO A 184 2.77 -4.01 -1.87
CA PRO A 184 1.48 -3.99 -2.57
C PRO A 184 0.51 -5.08 -2.12
N SER A 185 1.03 -6.27 -1.80
CA SER A 185 0.20 -7.40 -1.35
C SER A 185 -0.53 -7.12 -0.03
N ARG A 186 0.06 -6.29 0.84
CA ARG A 186 -0.57 -5.90 2.11
C ARG A 186 -1.74 -4.95 1.88
N TRP A 187 -1.61 -4.04 0.90
CA TRP A 187 -2.73 -3.22 0.45
C TRP A 187 -3.80 -4.10 -0.21
N PHE A 188 -3.43 -5.02 -1.10
CA PHE A 188 -4.39 -5.90 -1.79
C PHE A 188 -5.31 -6.63 -0.80
N TRP A 189 -4.75 -7.24 0.25
CA TRP A 189 -5.57 -7.92 1.25
C TRP A 189 -6.42 -6.97 2.11
N ALA A 190 -5.95 -5.74 2.35
CA ALA A 190 -6.74 -4.73 3.03
C ALA A 190 -7.91 -4.27 2.15
N ASP A 191 -7.65 -4.02 0.86
CA ASP A 191 -8.64 -3.66 -0.15
C ASP A 191 -9.71 -4.73 -0.34
N GLN A 192 -9.33 -6.01 -0.46
CA GLN A 192 -10.29 -7.12 -0.54
C GLN A 192 -11.23 -7.18 0.67
N ARG A 193 -10.71 -6.93 1.87
CA ARG A 193 -11.54 -6.88 3.08
C ARG A 193 -12.53 -5.72 3.04
N THR A 194 -12.08 -4.53 2.63
CA THR A 194 -12.94 -3.35 2.48
C THR A 194 -14.03 -3.57 1.44
N GLN A 195 -13.68 -4.16 0.29
CA GLN A 195 -14.64 -4.50 -0.75
C GLN A 195 -15.71 -5.46 -0.24
N TRP A 196 -15.36 -6.46 0.58
CA TRP A 196 -16.34 -7.38 1.17
C TRP A 196 -17.21 -6.75 2.25
N GLN A 197 -16.69 -5.80 3.03
CA GLN A 197 -17.40 -5.19 4.15
C GLN A 197 -18.30 -4.03 3.72
N SER A 198 -17.86 -3.26 2.72
CA SER A 198 -18.45 -1.96 2.40
C SER A 198 -18.64 -1.72 0.90
N TYR A 199 -18.29 -2.69 0.05
CA TYR A 199 -18.38 -2.57 -1.41
C TYR A 199 -17.69 -1.31 -1.95
N GLN A 200 -16.52 -1.01 -1.39
CA GLN A 200 -15.70 0.15 -1.72
C GLN A 200 -14.24 -0.28 -1.90
N ARG A 201 -13.52 0.42 -2.77
CA ARG A 201 -12.07 0.27 -2.92
C ARG A 201 -11.35 1.06 -1.83
N LEU A 202 -10.23 0.53 -1.34
CA LEU A 202 -9.42 1.17 -0.32
C LEU A 202 -8.49 2.21 -0.97
N PRO A 203 -8.68 3.51 -0.72
CA PRO A 203 -7.83 4.55 -1.30
C PRO A 203 -6.38 4.39 -0.82
N TRP A 204 -5.43 4.79 -1.66
CA TRP A 204 -4.02 4.66 -1.34
C TRP A 204 -3.16 5.80 -1.92
N VAL A 205 -2.03 6.04 -1.28
CA VAL A 205 -0.98 6.99 -1.71
C VAL A 205 0.39 6.34 -1.52
N ALA A 206 1.19 6.24 -2.57
CA ALA A 206 2.62 5.93 -2.43
C ALA A 206 3.35 7.18 -1.93
N VAL A 207 4.08 7.03 -0.82
CA VAL A 207 4.87 8.09 -0.21
C VAL A 207 6.33 7.71 -0.25
N SER A 208 7.19 8.63 -0.73
CA SER A 208 8.64 8.53 -0.65
C SER A 208 9.21 9.84 -0.12
N LEU A 209 9.69 9.79 1.12
CA LEU A 209 10.29 10.91 1.82
C LEU A 209 11.81 10.84 1.70
N LEU A 210 12.45 11.93 1.28
CA LEU A 210 13.88 12.06 1.11
C LEU A 210 14.37 13.18 2.04
N LEU A 211 15.26 12.82 2.95
CA LEU A 211 15.94 13.76 3.83
C LEU A 211 17.40 13.87 3.39
N PRO A 212 17.89 15.04 2.96
CA PRO A 212 19.31 15.25 2.68
C PRO A 212 20.15 14.97 3.93
N ILE A 213 21.21 14.18 3.80
CA ILE A 213 22.11 13.83 4.90
C ILE A 213 23.56 14.15 4.55
N ALA A 214 24.34 14.52 5.56
CA ALA A 214 25.78 14.72 5.39
C ALA A 214 26.46 13.37 5.05
N PRO A 215 27.50 13.36 4.20
CA PRO A 215 28.20 12.13 3.82
C PRO A 215 28.81 11.37 5.00
N LEU A 216 29.18 12.09 6.07
CA LEU A 216 29.86 11.58 7.26
C LEU A 216 29.02 11.74 8.55
N GLY A 217 27.70 11.94 8.41
CA GLY A 217 26.80 12.17 9.55
C GLY A 217 26.59 10.94 10.43
N GLU A 218 26.34 11.17 11.73
CA GLU A 218 25.92 10.11 12.66
C GLU A 218 24.67 9.40 12.16
N THR A 219 24.66 8.07 12.21
CA THR A 219 23.64 7.28 11.51
C THR A 219 22.28 7.31 12.19
N ASP A 220 22.23 7.49 13.51
CA ASP A 220 21.00 7.32 14.29
C ASP A 220 20.14 8.59 14.38
N SER A 221 20.75 9.77 14.24
CA SER A 221 20.03 11.06 14.28
C SER A 221 19.12 11.23 13.06
N HIS A 222 19.63 10.93 11.86
CA HIS A 222 18.85 11.00 10.62
C HIS A 222 17.67 10.02 10.59
N VAL A 223 17.83 8.85 11.21
CA VAL A 223 16.78 7.83 11.28
C VAL A 223 15.64 8.33 12.15
N THR A 224 15.95 8.93 13.29
CA THR A 224 14.94 9.50 14.19
C THR A 224 14.20 10.66 13.52
N ALA A 225 14.93 11.53 12.82
CA ALA A 225 14.33 12.66 12.13
C ALA A 225 13.39 12.23 10.99
N ILE A 226 13.83 11.29 10.13
CA ILE A 226 13.00 10.85 9.01
C ILE A 226 11.79 10.04 9.48
N THR A 227 11.88 9.30 10.59
CA THR A 227 10.72 8.58 11.14
C THR A 227 9.70 9.53 11.76
N GLN A 228 10.14 10.56 12.49
CA GLN A 228 9.25 11.61 13.03
C GLN A 228 8.54 12.38 11.90
N LEU A 229 9.27 12.72 10.85
CA LEU A 229 8.68 13.35 9.67
C LEU A 229 7.72 12.40 8.96
N GLY A 230 8.08 11.12 8.81
CA GLY A 230 7.21 10.09 8.27
C GLY A 230 5.89 9.93 9.05
N GLN A 231 5.95 9.95 10.39
CA GLN A 231 4.75 9.94 11.23
C GLN A 231 3.89 11.19 11.02
N THR A 232 4.52 12.35 10.88
CA THR A 232 3.83 13.63 10.64
C THR A 232 3.12 13.64 9.27
N VAL A 233 3.79 13.15 8.23
CA VAL A 233 3.23 12.98 6.88
C VAL A 233 2.06 12.00 6.90
N GLU A 234 2.23 10.83 7.54
CA GLU A 234 1.17 9.84 7.68
C GLU A 234 -0.06 10.44 8.37
N ASN A 235 0.12 11.15 9.48
CA ASN A 235 -0.99 11.81 10.18
C ASN A 235 -1.68 12.86 9.30
N ALA A 236 -0.92 13.65 8.54
CA ALA A 236 -1.48 14.63 7.63
C ALA A 236 -2.35 13.95 6.56
N LEU A 237 -1.90 12.82 5.99
CA LEU A 237 -2.69 12.03 5.03
C LEU A 237 -3.96 11.47 5.67
N GLN A 238 -3.88 10.90 6.87
CA GLN A 238 -5.05 10.39 7.59
C GLN A 238 -6.09 11.49 7.86
N ASN A 239 -5.64 12.69 8.23
CA ASN A 239 -6.51 13.80 8.64
C ASN A 239 -7.09 14.63 7.48
N SER A 240 -6.41 14.67 6.34
CA SER A 240 -6.82 15.53 5.21
C SER A 240 -7.32 14.74 4.00
N VAL A 241 -6.72 13.59 3.71
CA VAL A 241 -6.99 12.81 2.49
C VAL A 241 -7.91 11.63 2.79
N PHE A 242 -7.64 10.89 3.86
CA PHE A 242 -8.38 9.67 4.22
C PHE A 242 -9.48 9.90 5.26
N SER A 243 -9.70 11.15 5.67
CA SER A 243 -10.76 11.47 6.62
C SER A 243 -12.12 11.35 5.94
N PRO A 244 -13.12 10.73 6.60
CA PRO A 244 -14.47 10.68 6.06
C PRO A 244 -15.00 12.11 5.99
N THR A 245 -15.37 12.57 4.80
CA THR A 245 -16.16 13.78 4.63
C THR A 245 -17.44 13.62 5.48
N PRO A 246 -17.79 14.56 6.37
CA PRO A 246 -19.07 14.48 7.07
C PRO A 246 -20.17 14.47 6.00
N ALA A 247 -21.07 13.49 6.09
CA ALA A 247 -22.23 13.43 5.22
C ALA A 247 -23.03 14.74 5.33
N PRO A 248 -23.53 15.29 4.22
CA PRO A 248 -24.35 16.51 4.24
C PRO A 248 -25.62 16.34 5.07
#